data_AF-A0A3D8P7Y9-F1
#
_entry.id   AF-A0A3D8P7Y9-F1
#
_cell.length_a   1.000
_cell.length_b   1.000
_cell.length_c   1.000
_cell.angle_alpha   90.00
_cell.angle_beta   90.00
_cell.angle_gamma   90.00
#
_symmetry.space_group_name_H-M   'P 1'
#
loop_
_entity.id
_entity.type
_entity.pdbx_description
1 polymer ?
#
loop_
_entity_poly.entity_id
_entity_poly.type
_entity_poly.pdbx_seq_one_letter_code
_entity_poly.pdbx_strand_id
1 'polypeptide(L)'
;MLYVLALLSFYFLVAYFEVPRMLKNRMYRELWVFAFLSLLGFTLALFQIFHWPFPNITKGIEALFRPLYLRLERLLLPPEMG
;
A
#
# COMPACT_ATOMS: atom_id res chain seq x y z
N MET A 1 11.55 -18.64 3.19
CA MET A 1 11.51 -18.68 4.68
C MET A 1 12.51 -17.73 5.34
N LEU A 2 13.80 -17.72 4.95
CA LEU A 2 14.81 -16.80 5.52
C LEU A 2 14.38 -15.32 5.47
N TYR A 3 13.87 -14.83 4.34
CA TYR A 3 13.40 -13.45 4.20
C TYR A 3 12.25 -13.08 5.14
N VAL A 4 11.32 -14.02 5.38
CA VAL A 4 10.20 -13.81 6.31
C VAL A 4 10.70 -13.72 7.75
N LEU A 5 11.65 -14.59 8.12
CA LEU A 5 12.28 -14.54 9.44
C LEU A 5 13.05 -13.23 9.64
N ALA A 6 13.84 -12.81 8.66
CA ALA A 6 14.55 -11.53 8.71
C ALA A 6 13.60 -10.33 8.84
N LEU A 7 12.48 -10.34 8.09
CA LEU A 7 11.45 -9.31 8.18
C LEU A 7 10.80 -9.27 9.57
N LEU A 8 10.42 -10.42 10.11
CA LEU A 8 9.85 -10.52 11.46
C LEU A 8 10.84 -10.06 12.53
N SER A 9 12.10 -10.47 12.44
CA SER A 9 13.15 -10.04 13.37
C SER A 9 13.37 -8.53 13.32
N PHE A 10 13.38 -7.93 12.11
CA PHE A 10 13.50 -6.49 11.94
C PHE A 10 12.34 -5.74 12.61
N TYR A 11 11.09 -6.10 12.28
CA TYR A 11 9.91 -5.47 12.87
C TYR A 11 9.82 -5.68 14.38
N PHE A 12 10.20 -6.86 14.87
CA PHE A 12 10.27 -7.14 16.29
C PHE A 12 11.27 -6.24 17.01
N LEU A 13 12.48 -6.09 16.47
CA LEU A 13 13.50 -5.22 17.05
C LEU A 13 13.03 -3.77 17.11
N VAL A 14 12.48 -3.26 16.00
CA VAL A 14 11.95 -1.88 15.96
C VAL A 14 10.84 -1.70 16.99
N ALA A 15 9.85 -2.60 17.01
CA ALA A 15 8.76 -2.52 17.98
C ALA A 15 9.25 -2.64 19.43
N TYR A 16 10.23 -3.49 19.70
CA TYR A 16 10.80 -3.67 21.03
C TYR A 16 11.45 -2.39 21.58
N PHE A 17 12.05 -1.55 20.73
CA PHE A 17 12.63 -0.27 21.17
C PHE A 17 11.63 0.89 21.12
N GLU A 18 10.81 0.99 20.07
CA GLU A 18 9.89 2.11 19.85
C GLU A 18 8.64 2.04 20.75
N VAL A 19 7.99 0.88 20.83
CA VAL A 19 6.72 0.74 21.57
C VAL A 19 6.85 1.09 23.05
N PRO A 20 7.81 0.53 23.83
CA PRO A 20 7.91 0.89 25.25
C PRO A 20 8.32 2.35 25.45
N ARG A 21 9.13 2.93 24.56
CA ARG A 21 9.49 4.35 24.58
C ARG A 21 8.25 5.23 24.41
N MET A 22 7.42 4.94 23.41
CA MET A 22 6.18 5.67 23.15
C MET A 22 5.18 5.51 24.31
N LEU A 23 5.04 4.30 24.85
CA LEU A 23 4.11 4.02 25.94
C LEU A 23 4.52 4.74 27.23
N LYS A 24 5.83 4.74 27.55
CA LYS A 24 6.39 5.46 28.71
C LYS A 24 6.17 6.97 28.61
N ASN A 25 6.25 7.52 27.40
CA ASN A 25 6.06 8.94 27.16
C ASN A 25 4.59 9.34 26.92
N ARG A 26 3.63 8.41 27.12
CA ARG A 26 2.18 8.62 26.88
C ARG A 26 1.86 9.08 25.44
N MET A 27 2.70 8.69 24.50
CA MET A 27 2.64 9.04 23.07
C MET A 27 1.64 8.16 22.31
N TYR A 28 0.38 8.11 22.77
CA TYR A 28 -0.62 7.18 22.23
C TYR A 28 -1.02 7.49 20.78
N ARG A 29 -1.00 8.76 20.39
CA ARG A 29 -1.28 9.17 19.02
C ARG A 29 -0.15 8.74 18.08
N GLU A 30 1.11 8.97 18.47
CA GLU A 30 2.24 8.47 17.67
C GLU A 30 2.26 6.94 17.63
N LEU A 31 1.91 6.26 18.72
CA LEU A 31 1.83 4.80 18.75
C LEU A 31 0.83 4.26 17.73
N TRP A 32 -0.35 4.88 17.60
CA TRP A 32 -1.34 4.49 16.60
C TRP A 32 -0.85 4.71 15.17
N VAL A 33 -0.19 5.85 14.90
CA VAL A 33 0.39 6.14 13.58
C VAL A 33 1.51 5.16 13.26
N PHE A 34 2.41 4.90 14.21
CA PHE A 34 3.48 3.92 14.07
C PHE A 34 2.93 2.52 13.80
N ALA A 35 1.92 2.07 14.55
CA ALA A 35 1.32 0.75 14.37
C ALA A 35 0.66 0.63 12.98
N PHE A 36 -0.10 1.64 12.57
CA PHE A 36 -0.75 1.66 11.26
C PHE A 36 0.27 1.61 10.11
N LEU A 37 1.26 2.49 10.12
CA LEU A 37 2.30 2.54 9.08
C LEU A 37 3.16 1.27 9.08
N SER A 38 3.47 0.74 10.26
CA SER A 38 4.25 -0.50 10.41
C SER A 38 3.49 -1.68 9.82
N LEU A 39 2.19 -1.81 10.12
CA LEU A 39 1.35 -2.89 9.62
C LEU A 39 1.16 -2.80 8.10
N LEU A 40 1.00 -1.58 7.59
CA LEU A 40 0.95 -1.31 6.15
C LEU A 40 2.25 -1.75 5.47
N GLY A 41 3.40 -1.27 5.95
CA GLY A 41 4.71 -1.65 5.42
C GLY A 41 5.00 -3.15 5.50
N PHE A 42 4.63 -3.79 6.62
CA PHE A 42 4.79 -5.22 6.81
C PHE A 42 3.95 -6.01 5.81
N THR A 43 2.69 -5.62 5.62
CA THR A 43 1.80 -6.22 4.62
C THR A 43 2.40 -6.08 3.23
N LEU A 44 2.86 -4.90 2.82
CA LEU A 44 3.51 -4.70 1.52
C LEU A 44 4.75 -5.59 1.34
N ALA A 45 5.59 -5.69 2.37
CA ALA A 45 6.77 -6.54 2.34
C ALA A 45 6.39 -8.03 2.21
N LEU A 46 5.32 -8.49 2.87
CA LEU A 46 4.80 -9.85 2.68
C LEU A 46 4.33 -10.09 1.24
N PHE A 47 3.55 -9.17 0.67
CA PHE A 47 3.11 -9.27 -0.73
C PHE A 47 4.31 -9.41 -1.68
N GLN A 48 5.37 -8.65 -1.42
CA GLN A 48 6.60 -8.71 -2.21
C GLN A 48 7.34 -10.05 -2.05
N ILE A 49 7.48 -10.56 -0.82
CA ILE A 49 8.18 -11.83 -0.53
C ILE A 49 7.43 -13.04 -1.11
N PHE A 50 6.11 -13.03 -1.02
CA PHE A 50 5.27 -14.12 -1.54
C PHE A 50 5.01 -14.02 -3.04
N HIS A 51 5.53 -12.99 -3.71
CA HIS A 51 5.22 -12.67 -5.11
C HIS A 51 3.71 -12.69 -5.39
N TRP A 52 2.90 -12.26 -4.40
CA TRP A 52 1.47 -12.21 -4.56
C TRP A 52 1.18 -11.18 -5.67
N PRO A 53 0.32 -11.49 -6.66
CA PRO A 53 -0.02 -10.55 -7.72
C PRO A 53 -0.60 -9.27 -7.11
N PHE A 54 0.21 -8.22 -7.06
CA PHE A 54 -0.25 -6.93 -6.59
C PHE A 54 -1.40 -6.50 -7.50
N PRO A 55 -2.56 -6.07 -6.96
CA PRO A 55 -3.60 -5.50 -7.80
C PRO A 55 -2.96 -4.39 -8.61
N ASN A 56 -2.96 -4.54 -9.94
CA ASN A 56 -2.27 -3.61 -10.82
C ASN A 56 -2.97 -2.25 -10.70
N ILE A 57 -2.32 -1.30 -10.02
CA ILE A 57 -2.84 0.06 -9.80
C ILE A 57 -3.14 0.72 -11.15
N THR A 58 -2.35 0.44 -12.19
CA THR A 58 -2.61 0.90 -13.55
C THR A 58 -3.96 0.45 -14.08
N LYS A 59 -4.39 -0.80 -13.81
CA LYS A 59 -5.72 -1.28 -14.19
C LYS A 59 -6.84 -0.56 -13.41
N GLY A 60 -6.59 -0.24 -12.15
CA GLY A 60 -7.53 0.54 -11.33
C GLY A 60 -7.70 1.97 -11.85
N ILE A 61 -6.58 2.63 -12.18
CA ILE A 61 -6.57 3.95 -12.80
C ILE A 61 -7.27 3.88 -14.16
N GLU A 62 -6.94 2.90 -15.00
CA GLU A 62 -7.57 2.70 -16.30
C GLU A 62 -9.09 2.55 -16.18
N ALA A 63 -9.59 1.74 -15.24
CA ALA A 63 -11.02 1.61 -14.99
C ALA A 63 -11.71 2.93 -14.59
N LEU A 64 -11.02 3.78 -13.83
CA LEU A 64 -11.51 5.09 -13.40
C LEU A 64 -11.55 6.09 -14.58
N PHE A 65 -10.53 6.08 -15.45
CA PHE A 65 -10.38 7.04 -16.54
C PHE A 65 -11.08 6.61 -17.84
N ARG A 66 -11.35 5.32 -18.03
CA ARG A 66 -12.10 4.79 -19.19
C ARG A 66 -13.41 5.52 -19.49
N PRO A 67 -14.31 5.82 -18.52
CA PRO A 67 -15.54 6.56 -18.82
C PRO A 67 -15.29 8.00 -19.29
N LEU A 68 -14.21 8.65 -18.81
CA LEU A 68 -13.83 9.98 -19.26
C LEU A 68 -13.28 9.93 -20.69
N TYR A 69 -12.42 8.96 -20.98
CA TYR A 69 -11.89 8.71 -22.32
C TYR A 69 -13.01 8.50 -23.34
N LEU A 70 -13.98 7.62 -23.04
CA LEU A 70 -15.11 7.35 -23.93
C LEU A 70 -16.02 8.58 -24.16
N ARG A 71 -16.12 9.48 -23.17
CA ARG A 71 -16.87 10.75 -23.34
C ARG A 71 -16.11 11.75 -24.21
N LEU A 72 -14.79 11.86 -24.04
CA LEU A 72 -13.94 12.72 -24.85
C LEU A 72 -13.87 12.23 -26.29
N GLU A 73 -13.73 10.92 -26.50
CA GLU A 73 -13.72 10.28 -27.81
C GLU A 73 -15.01 10.60 -28.59
N ARG A 74 -16.18 10.48 -27.95
CA ARG A 74 -17.48 10.85 -28.56
C ARG A 74 -17.67 12.34 -28.82
N LEU A 75 -16.99 13.22 -28.08
CA LEU A 75 -17.12 14.67 -28.22
C LEU A 75 -16.14 15.22 -29.27
N LEU A 76 -14.99 14.57 -29.44
CA LEU A 76 -13.89 15.02 -30.32
C LEU A 76 -13.89 14.32 -31.69
N LEU A 77 -14.47 13.12 -31.83
CA LEU A 77 -14.57 12.40 -33.11
C LEU A 77 -16.03 12.39 -33.60
N PRO A 78 -16.36 13.01 -34.76
CA PRO A 78 -17.67 12.85 -35.39
C PRO A 78 -17.90 11.40 -35.84
N PRO A 79 -19.16 10.94 -35.93
CA PRO A 79 -19.54 9.52 -36.09
C PRO A 79 -19.20 8.87 -37.44
N GLU A 80 -18.37 9.49 -38.29
CA GLU A 80 -18.17 9.13 -39.70
C GLU A 80 -16.92 8.27 -39.97
N MET A 81 -16.18 7.81 -38.95
CA MET A 81 -14.99 6.96 -39.16
C MET A 81 -14.99 5.73 -38.24
N GLY A 82 -16.05 4.91 -38.39
CA GLY A 82 -16.11 3.53 -37.92
C GLY A 82 -15.94 2.56 -39.07
#